data_AF-A0A9D4WPP3-F1
#
_entry.id   AF-A0A9D4WPP3-F1
#
_cell.length_a   1.000
_cell.length_b   1.000
_cell.length_c   1.000
_cell.angle_alpha   90.00
_cell.angle_beta   90.00
_cell.angle_gamma   90.00
#
_symmetry.space_group_name_H-M   'P 1'
#
loop_
_entity.id
_entity.type
_entity.pdbx_description
1 polymer ?
#
loop_
_entity_poly.entity_id
_entity_poly.type
_entity_poly.pdbx_seq_one_letter_code
_entity_poly.pdbx_strand_id
1 'polypeptide(L)'
;MKTGVIAWVSLLGLVVNVVLSWLLVYVWEFGVIGAAIALDVSWWVLVFGMFGYTVCGGCPLTWNGFSMEAFSGLWDFFKLSLASGVMLCLENWYYRILLLMTGQLENATVAVDALSVCMTINGWEMMIPLAFFAGTGVRVANEFGAGKGKSAKFAMQVSVIQSTVIGLVFCVLIMIFQRQFAYIFTSSPSVLQAVNDMSILLAATILLNSVQPVLSGVAVGSGWQVFVAYINIGCYYLIGLPLGIIMGWVFNTGVEGIWGGMIFGGTTIQTLILIIITVRCDWEKEAEKAGSRVNKWSVIKSAADH
;
A
#
# COMPACT_ATOMS: atom_id res chain seq x y z
N MET A 1 -3.31 -18.91 7.04
CA MET A 1 -3.93 -17.68 6.49
C MET A 1 -5.19 -18.10 5.75
N LYS A 2 -6.35 -17.49 6.03
CA LYS A 2 -7.65 -17.88 5.43
C LYS A 2 -8.00 -16.98 4.25
N THR A 3 -7.05 -16.84 3.33
CA THR A 3 -7.13 -15.90 2.20
C THR A 3 -8.18 -16.28 1.16
N GLY A 4 -8.50 -17.57 1.02
CA GLY A 4 -9.52 -18.03 0.07
C GLY A 4 -10.91 -17.47 0.37
N VAL A 5 -11.29 -17.38 1.64
CA VAL A 5 -12.59 -16.79 2.03
C VAL A 5 -12.63 -15.31 1.72
N ILE A 6 -11.56 -14.59 2.06
CA ILE A 6 -11.42 -13.16 1.74
C ILE A 6 -11.60 -12.95 0.24
N ALA A 7 -10.96 -13.78 -0.60
CA ALA A 7 -11.08 -13.68 -2.05
C ALA A 7 -12.52 -13.91 -2.55
N TRP A 8 -13.21 -14.94 -2.06
CA TRP A 8 -14.59 -15.24 -2.47
C TRP A 8 -15.58 -14.17 -2.03
N VAL A 9 -15.46 -13.67 -0.80
CA VAL A 9 -16.32 -12.60 -0.29
C VAL A 9 -16.05 -11.29 -1.03
N SER A 10 -14.78 -10.98 -1.35
CA SER A 10 -14.42 -9.83 -2.18
C SER A 10 -14.96 -9.95 -3.61
N LEU A 11 -14.94 -11.14 -4.20
CA LEU A 11 -15.53 -11.39 -5.51
C LEU A 11 -17.05 -11.16 -5.47
N LEU A 12 -17.73 -11.63 -4.43
CA LEU A 12 -19.16 -11.37 -4.22
C LEU A 12 -19.43 -9.87 -4.08
N GLY A 13 -18.63 -9.15 -3.28
CA GLY A 13 -18.72 -7.70 -3.14
C GLY A 13 -18.56 -6.98 -4.48
N LEU A 14 -17.62 -7.41 -5.33
CA LEU A 14 -17.44 -6.87 -6.67
C LEU A 14 -18.65 -7.11 -7.57
N VAL A 15 -19.21 -8.32 -7.57
CA VAL A 15 -20.41 -8.64 -8.36
C VAL A 15 -21.60 -7.79 -7.90
N VAL A 16 -21.80 -7.65 -6.58
CA VAL A 16 -22.83 -6.79 -6.01
C VAL A 16 -22.60 -5.33 -6.44
N ASN A 17 -21.35 -4.86 -6.42
CA ASN A 17 -21.03 -3.50 -6.86
C ASN A 17 -21.41 -3.25 -8.31
N VAL A 18 -21.06 -4.17 -9.21
CA VAL A 18 -21.37 -4.04 -10.65
C VAL A 18 -22.88 -4.01 -10.88
N VAL A 19 -23.62 -4.95 -10.27
CA VAL A 19 -25.07 -5.04 -10.42
C VAL A 19 -25.78 -3.81 -9.83
N LEU A 20 -25.39 -3.38 -8.64
CA LEU A 20 -25.98 -2.20 -8.00
C LEU A 20 -25.61 -0.92 -8.72
N SER A 21 -24.39 -0.78 -9.21
CA SER A 21 -24.00 0.39 -10.00
C SER A 21 -24.80 0.46 -11.29
N TRP A 22 -24.99 -0.67 -11.98
CA TRP A 22 -25.85 -0.72 -13.15
C TRP A 22 -27.29 -0.30 -12.83
N LEU A 23 -27.88 -0.89 -11.79
CA LEU A 23 -29.26 -0.60 -11.37
C LEU A 23 -29.45 0.86 -10.92
N LEU A 24 -28.63 1.32 -9.98
CA LEU A 24 -28.79 2.63 -9.33
C LEU A 24 -28.42 3.79 -10.27
N VAL A 25 -27.39 3.61 -11.11
CA VAL A 25 -26.91 4.68 -11.99
C VAL A 25 -27.68 4.72 -13.30
N TYR A 26 -27.91 3.57 -13.95
CA TYR A 26 -28.51 3.55 -15.29
C TYR A 26 -30.02 3.30 -15.29
N VAL A 27 -30.55 2.49 -14.37
CA VAL A 27 -31.99 2.16 -14.36
C VAL A 27 -32.77 3.17 -13.52
N TRP A 28 -32.25 3.54 -12.35
CA TRP A 28 -32.92 4.49 -11.44
C TRP A 28 -32.39 5.92 -11.56
N GLU A 29 -31.37 6.15 -12.38
CA GLU A 29 -30.83 7.48 -12.70
C GLU A 29 -30.42 8.30 -11.46
N PHE A 30 -29.97 7.64 -10.38
CA PHE A 30 -29.49 8.33 -9.17
C PHE A 30 -28.09 8.97 -9.35
N GLY A 31 -27.53 8.91 -10.56
CA GLY A 31 -26.26 9.53 -10.92
C GLY A 31 -25.12 9.16 -9.96
N VAL A 32 -24.35 10.17 -9.52
CA VAL A 32 -23.20 9.98 -8.62
C VAL A 32 -23.61 9.45 -7.24
N ILE A 33 -24.80 9.80 -6.75
CA ILE A 33 -25.32 9.31 -5.48
C ILE A 33 -25.57 7.79 -5.56
N GLY A 34 -26.12 7.32 -6.69
CA GLY A 34 -26.32 5.90 -6.95
C GLY A 34 -25.01 5.11 -6.92
N ALA A 35 -23.94 5.66 -7.51
CA ALA A 35 -22.61 5.04 -7.48
C ALA A 35 -22.02 4.97 -6.06
N ALA A 36 -22.21 6.01 -5.24
CA ALA A 36 -21.76 6.01 -3.85
C ALA A 36 -22.49 4.95 -3.02
N ILE A 37 -23.82 4.85 -3.15
CA ILE A 37 -24.63 3.82 -2.46
C ILE A 37 -24.19 2.42 -2.89
N ALA A 38 -24.01 2.18 -4.20
CA ALA A 38 -23.54 0.90 -4.71
C ALA A 38 -22.19 0.49 -4.08
N LEU A 39 -21.27 1.45 -3.95
CA LEU A 39 -19.97 1.23 -3.32
C LEU A 39 -20.12 0.89 -1.84
N ASP A 40 -20.87 1.69 -1.06
CA ASP A 40 -21.07 1.49 0.37
C ASP A 40 -21.68 0.12 0.68
N VAL A 41 -22.73 -0.27 -0.07
CA VAL A 41 -23.37 -1.59 0.10
C VAL A 41 -22.38 -2.72 -0.18
N SER A 42 -21.49 -2.55 -1.16
CA SER A 42 -20.49 -3.55 -1.51
C SER A 42 -19.43 -3.73 -0.42
N TRP A 43 -19.05 -2.65 0.27
CA TRP A 43 -18.19 -2.73 1.46
C TRP A 43 -18.87 -3.47 2.62
N TRP A 44 -20.18 -3.26 2.82
CA TRP A 44 -20.93 -3.99 3.84
C TRP A 44 -21.03 -5.49 3.56
N VAL A 45 -21.07 -5.91 2.29
CA VAL A 45 -20.99 -7.34 1.92
C VAL A 45 -19.71 -7.96 2.46
N LEU A 46 -18.57 -7.27 2.39
CA LEU A 46 -17.31 -7.74 2.97
C LEU A 46 -17.42 -7.91 4.48
N VAL A 47 -17.98 -6.91 5.17
CA VAL A 47 -18.15 -6.92 6.63
C VAL A 47 -19.02 -8.10 7.06
N PHE A 48 -20.22 -8.22 6.50
CA PHE A 48 -21.16 -9.29 6.87
C PHE A 48 -20.67 -10.68 6.42
N GLY A 49 -20.05 -10.79 5.25
CA GLY A 49 -19.50 -12.05 4.76
C GLY A 49 -18.37 -12.57 5.65
N MET A 50 -17.43 -11.70 6.03
CA MET A 50 -16.34 -12.06 6.93
C MET A 50 -16.83 -12.35 8.35
N PHE A 51 -17.77 -11.54 8.86
CA PHE A 51 -18.38 -11.74 10.17
C PHE A 51 -19.15 -13.07 10.25
N GLY A 52 -19.99 -13.37 9.24
CA GLY A 52 -20.71 -14.63 9.13
C GLY A 52 -19.75 -15.82 9.10
N TYR A 53 -18.68 -15.75 8.31
CA TYR A 53 -17.66 -16.81 8.30
C TYR A 53 -17.03 -17.03 9.68
N THR A 54 -16.70 -15.96 10.41
CA THR A 54 -16.12 -16.11 11.75
C THR A 54 -17.08 -16.71 12.77
N VAL A 55 -18.36 -16.30 12.77
CA VAL A 55 -19.36 -16.75 13.75
C VAL A 55 -19.90 -18.15 13.43
N CYS A 56 -20.04 -18.51 12.15
CA CYS A 56 -20.56 -19.82 11.71
C CYS A 56 -19.52 -20.96 11.79
N GLY A 57 -18.52 -20.84 12.67
CA GLY A 57 -17.53 -21.90 12.91
C GLY A 57 -16.36 -21.92 11.92
N GLY A 58 -16.20 -20.90 11.08
CA GLY A 58 -15.04 -20.78 10.20
C GLY A 58 -13.74 -20.67 10.98
N CYS A 59 -13.73 -20.09 12.19
CA CYS A 59 -12.54 -19.82 13.01
C CYS A 59 -12.62 -20.37 14.46
N PRO A 60 -12.74 -21.71 14.65
CA PRO A 60 -13.08 -22.28 15.95
C PRO A 60 -11.97 -22.13 17.01
N LEU A 61 -10.70 -21.99 16.59
CA LEU A 61 -9.55 -21.88 17.50
C LEU A 61 -9.26 -20.44 17.95
N THR A 62 -9.82 -19.44 17.25
CA THR A 62 -9.49 -18.02 17.48
C THR A 62 -10.69 -17.18 17.85
N TRP A 63 -11.91 -17.65 17.55
CA TRP A 63 -13.15 -16.97 17.89
C TRP A 63 -13.78 -17.62 19.11
N ASN A 64 -13.72 -16.93 20.26
CA ASN A 64 -14.29 -17.38 21.53
C ASN A 64 -15.63 -16.68 21.86
N GLY A 65 -16.25 -16.04 20.86
CA GLY A 65 -17.45 -15.21 21.05
C GLY A 65 -17.12 -13.79 21.52
N PHE A 66 -18.17 -13.04 21.85
CA PHE A 66 -18.05 -11.67 22.35
C PHE A 66 -17.61 -11.69 23.83
N SER A 67 -16.56 -10.94 24.13
CA SER A 67 -16.03 -10.77 25.50
C SER A 67 -15.61 -9.33 25.73
N MET A 68 -15.74 -8.86 26.97
CA MET A 68 -15.22 -7.55 27.39
C MET A 68 -13.69 -7.48 27.36
N GLU A 69 -13.00 -8.64 27.29
CA GLU A 69 -11.56 -8.71 27.02
C GLU A 69 -11.17 -7.99 25.72
N ALA A 70 -12.08 -7.87 24.74
CA ALA A 70 -11.83 -7.16 23.49
C ALA A 70 -11.54 -5.65 23.68
N PHE A 71 -11.97 -5.07 24.81
CA PHE A 71 -11.69 -3.68 25.16
C PHE A 71 -10.38 -3.51 25.95
N SER A 72 -9.68 -4.61 26.28
CA SER A 72 -8.37 -4.56 26.90
C SER A 72 -7.28 -4.22 25.89
N GLY A 73 -6.29 -3.39 26.29
CA GLY A 73 -5.16 -3.04 25.41
C GLY A 73 -5.49 -2.16 24.20
N LEU A 74 -6.69 -1.56 24.15
CA LEU A 74 -7.12 -0.69 23.05
C LEU A 74 -6.16 0.47 22.78
N TRP A 75 -5.54 1.03 23.82
CA TRP A 75 -4.61 2.14 23.65
C TRP A 75 -3.34 1.73 22.89
N ASP A 76 -2.77 0.56 23.20
CA ASP A 76 -1.58 0.05 22.51
C ASP A 76 -1.93 -0.32 21.06
N PHE A 77 -3.10 -0.96 20.85
CA PHE A 77 -3.62 -1.24 19.52
C PHE A 77 -3.86 0.03 18.70
N PHE A 78 -4.49 1.04 19.31
CA PHE A 78 -4.75 2.33 18.68
C PHE A 78 -3.45 3.03 18.28
N LYS A 79 -2.46 3.08 19.19
CA LYS A 79 -1.15 3.69 18.90
C LYS A 79 -0.43 2.99 17.75
N LEU A 80 -0.48 1.65 17.71
CA LEU A 80 0.10 0.84 16.64
C LEU A 80 -0.61 1.08 15.29
N SER A 81 -1.95 1.09 15.32
CA SER A 81 -2.80 1.29 14.15
C SER A 81 -2.69 2.70 13.59
N LEU A 82 -2.68 3.72 14.46
CA LEU A 82 -2.49 5.11 14.09
C LEU A 82 -1.14 5.31 13.42
N ALA A 83 -0.06 4.74 13.97
CA ALA A 83 1.26 4.84 13.36
C ALA A 83 1.32 4.17 11.97
N SER A 84 0.67 3.02 11.79
CA SER A 84 0.57 2.35 10.49
C SER A 84 -0.27 3.17 9.50
N GLY A 85 -1.38 3.74 9.95
CA GLY A 85 -2.24 4.61 9.16
C GLY A 85 -1.51 5.88 8.71
N VAL A 86 -0.80 6.55 9.63
CA VAL A 86 0.01 7.73 9.31
C VAL A 86 1.11 7.39 8.30
N MET A 87 1.81 6.27 8.47
CA MET A 87 2.85 5.82 7.54
C MET A 87 2.32 5.69 6.10
N LEU A 88 1.18 5.02 5.92
CA LEU A 88 0.52 4.86 4.61
C LEU A 88 -0.08 6.17 4.08
N CYS A 89 -0.66 6.99 4.95
CA CYS A 89 -1.18 8.30 4.56
C CYS A 89 -0.08 9.22 4.03
N LEU A 90 1.09 9.24 4.66
CA LEU A 90 2.23 10.01 4.20
C LEU A 90 2.67 9.58 2.79
N GLU A 91 2.69 8.28 2.52
CA GLU A 91 2.99 7.72 1.19
C GLU A 91 1.93 8.15 0.15
N ASN A 92 0.65 8.02 0.48
CA ASN A 92 -0.43 8.36 -0.45
C ASN A 92 -0.56 9.87 -0.69
N TRP A 93 -0.40 10.69 0.36
CA TRP A 93 -0.42 12.14 0.24
C TRP A 93 0.75 12.66 -0.58
N TYR A 94 1.90 11.96 -0.56
CA TYR A 94 3.04 12.32 -1.37
C TYR A 94 2.70 12.35 -2.88
N TYR A 95 2.04 11.31 -3.38
CA TYR A 95 1.57 11.26 -4.78
C TYR A 95 0.45 12.28 -5.08
N ARG A 96 -0.40 12.60 -4.10
CA ARG A 96 -1.42 13.66 -4.27
C ARG A 96 -0.81 15.05 -4.36
N ILE A 97 0.26 15.31 -3.60
CA ILE A 97 1.02 16.55 -3.67
C ILE A 97 1.69 16.66 -5.04
N LEU A 98 2.29 15.58 -5.56
CA LEU A 98 2.82 15.55 -6.92
C LEU A 98 1.77 15.98 -7.95
N LEU A 99 0.58 15.37 -7.92
CA LEU A 99 -0.53 15.74 -8.80
C LEU A 99 -0.90 17.23 -8.67
N LEU A 100 -1.05 17.72 -7.43
CA LEU A 100 -1.40 19.12 -7.16
C LEU A 100 -0.34 20.10 -7.67
N MET A 101 0.94 19.78 -7.47
CA MET A 101 2.08 20.57 -7.94
C MET A 101 2.10 20.66 -9.47
N THR A 102 1.84 19.56 -10.17
CA THR A 102 1.78 19.57 -11.64
C THR A 102 0.63 20.41 -12.19
N GLY A 103 -0.46 20.57 -11.43
CA GLY A 103 -1.57 21.45 -11.79
C GLY A 103 -1.24 22.94 -11.75
N GLN A 104 -0.09 23.33 -11.20
CA GLN A 104 0.37 24.72 -11.16
C GLN A 104 1.35 25.08 -12.28
N LEU A 105 1.63 24.17 -13.21
CA LEU A 105 2.51 24.43 -14.36
C LEU A 105 1.78 25.20 -15.47
N GLU A 106 2.52 25.93 -16.30
CA GLU A 106 1.94 26.74 -17.38
C GLU A 106 1.12 25.91 -18.40
N ASN A 107 1.56 24.68 -18.69
CA ASN A 107 0.83 23.70 -19.51
C ASN A 107 0.07 22.66 -18.65
N ALA A 108 -0.57 23.10 -17.56
CA ALA A 108 -1.18 22.23 -16.55
C ALA A 108 -2.12 21.17 -17.12
N THR A 109 -2.94 21.45 -18.14
CA THR A 109 -3.93 20.50 -18.64
C THR A 109 -3.29 19.23 -19.22
N VAL A 110 -2.39 19.38 -20.19
CA VAL A 110 -1.70 18.24 -20.80
C VAL A 110 -0.81 17.51 -19.80
N ALA A 111 -0.11 18.28 -18.95
CA ALA A 111 0.75 17.77 -17.88
C ALA A 111 -0.02 16.90 -16.87
N VAL A 112 -1.13 17.42 -16.34
CA VAL A 112 -1.97 16.74 -15.35
C VAL A 112 -2.69 15.55 -15.96
N ASP A 113 -3.21 15.67 -17.19
CA ASP A 113 -3.87 14.56 -17.88
C ASP A 113 -2.90 13.40 -18.09
N ALA A 114 -1.70 13.68 -18.61
CA ALA A 114 -0.67 12.68 -18.84
C ALA A 114 -0.18 12.06 -17.53
N LEU A 115 0.05 12.87 -16.50
CA LEU A 115 0.41 12.37 -15.17
C LEU A 115 -0.70 11.50 -14.57
N SER A 116 -1.97 11.88 -14.75
CA SER A 116 -3.11 11.11 -14.23
C SER A 116 -3.22 9.74 -14.89
N VAL A 117 -2.95 9.65 -16.20
CA VAL A 117 -2.83 8.38 -16.92
C VAL A 117 -1.72 7.52 -16.32
N CYS A 118 -0.51 8.08 -16.17
CA CYS A 118 0.63 7.40 -15.57
C CYS A 118 0.33 6.91 -14.14
N MET A 119 -0.27 7.76 -13.30
CA MET A 119 -0.63 7.42 -11.92
C MET A 119 -1.73 6.37 -11.84
N THR A 120 -2.65 6.33 -12.81
CA THR A 120 -3.66 5.26 -12.89
C THR A 120 -3.02 3.92 -13.21
N ILE A 121 -2.09 3.89 -14.18
CA ILE A 121 -1.32 2.68 -14.52
C ILE A 121 -0.50 2.22 -13.30
N ASN A 122 0.20 3.14 -12.63
CA ASN A 122 0.92 2.85 -11.39
C ASN A 122 -0.03 2.34 -10.29
N GLY A 123 -1.23 2.90 -10.16
CA GLY A 123 -2.23 2.46 -9.19
C GLY A 123 -2.72 1.02 -9.42
N TRP A 124 -2.87 0.60 -10.68
CA TRP A 124 -3.19 -0.79 -11.01
C TRP A 124 -2.07 -1.75 -10.65
N GLU A 125 -0.82 -1.39 -10.98
CA GLU A 125 0.35 -2.18 -10.62
C GLU A 125 0.53 -2.27 -9.10
N MET A 126 0.33 -1.16 -8.38
CA MET A 126 0.52 -1.03 -6.93
C MET A 126 -0.35 -2.00 -6.10
N MET A 127 -1.46 -2.51 -6.66
CA MET A 127 -2.26 -3.55 -6.02
C MET A 127 -1.46 -4.84 -5.77
N ILE A 128 -0.49 -5.16 -6.62
CA ILE A 128 0.37 -6.34 -6.48
C ILE A 128 1.36 -6.15 -5.32
N PRO A 129 2.19 -5.10 -5.27
CA PRO A 129 3.03 -4.82 -4.10
C PRO A 129 2.26 -4.65 -2.80
N LEU A 130 1.04 -4.09 -2.82
CA LEU A 130 0.18 -4.02 -1.63
C LEU A 130 -0.26 -5.40 -1.13
N ALA A 131 -0.51 -6.36 -2.04
CA ALA A 131 -0.77 -7.73 -1.64
C ALA A 131 0.45 -8.36 -0.97
N PHE A 132 1.66 -8.11 -1.49
CA PHE A 132 2.90 -8.52 -0.83
C PHE A 132 3.15 -7.81 0.50
N PHE A 133 2.83 -6.52 0.62
CA PHE A 133 2.86 -5.77 1.89
C PHE A 133 2.04 -6.51 2.96
N ALA A 134 0.77 -6.81 2.65
CA ALA A 134 -0.13 -7.47 3.60
C ALA A 134 0.32 -8.91 3.90
N GLY A 135 0.65 -9.69 2.86
CA GLY A 135 1.06 -11.09 3.01
C GLY A 135 2.37 -11.25 3.79
N THR A 136 3.37 -10.42 3.49
CA THR A 136 4.69 -10.45 4.14
C THR A 136 4.58 -9.96 5.57
N GLY A 137 3.83 -8.89 5.83
CA GLY A 137 3.62 -8.39 7.19
C GLY A 137 3.02 -9.45 8.11
N VAL A 138 1.98 -10.17 7.66
CA VAL A 138 1.38 -11.26 8.45
C VAL A 138 2.36 -12.42 8.63
N ARG A 139 3.16 -12.78 7.62
CA ARG A 139 4.14 -13.87 7.74
C ARG A 139 5.26 -13.52 8.72
N VAL A 140 5.84 -12.34 8.60
CA VAL A 140 6.88 -11.85 9.51
C VAL A 140 6.36 -11.78 10.95
N ALA A 141 5.15 -11.23 11.16
CA ALA A 141 4.53 -11.16 12.48
C ALA A 141 4.33 -12.55 13.11
N ASN A 142 3.88 -13.53 12.33
CA ASN A 142 3.68 -14.90 12.82
C ASN A 142 5.01 -15.60 13.17
N GLU A 143 6.04 -15.47 12.33
CA GLU A 143 7.35 -16.07 12.60
C GLU A 143 8.02 -15.41 13.83
N PHE A 144 7.84 -14.10 14.02
CA PHE A 144 8.27 -13.42 15.23
C PHE A 144 7.50 -13.86 16.48
N GLY A 145 6.18 -13.99 16.38
CA GLY A 145 5.37 -14.55 17.47
C GLY A 145 5.77 -15.99 17.85
N ALA A 146 6.33 -16.74 16.90
CA ALA A 146 6.88 -18.08 17.13
C ALA A 146 8.35 -18.10 17.58
N GLY A 147 8.99 -16.92 17.77
CA GLY A 147 10.40 -16.82 18.15
C GLY A 147 11.40 -17.23 17.06
N LYS A 148 10.99 -17.23 15.78
CA LYS A 148 11.82 -17.71 14.66
C LYS A 148 12.31 -16.55 13.78
N GLY A 149 13.34 -15.84 14.24
CA GLY A 149 13.92 -14.70 13.52
C GLY A 149 14.44 -15.06 12.13
N LYS A 150 15.17 -16.17 11.99
CA LYS A 150 15.67 -16.67 10.69
C LYS A 150 14.55 -16.94 9.68
N SER A 151 13.43 -17.52 10.12
CA SER A 151 12.28 -17.78 9.26
C SER A 151 11.61 -16.49 8.81
N ALA A 152 11.48 -15.50 9.70
CA ALA A 152 10.97 -14.18 9.37
C ALA A 152 11.84 -13.50 8.30
N LYS A 153 13.17 -13.56 8.45
CA LYS A 153 14.12 -13.05 7.46
C LYS A 153 13.97 -13.73 6.10
N PHE A 154 13.85 -15.06 6.09
CA PHE A 154 13.65 -15.82 4.86
C PHE A 154 12.33 -15.44 4.15
N ALA A 155 11.24 -15.32 4.91
CA ALA A 155 9.94 -14.90 4.36
C ALA A 155 10.04 -13.51 3.69
N MET A 156 10.70 -12.56 4.33
CA MET A 156 10.95 -11.24 3.75
C MET A 156 11.79 -11.31 2.47
N GLN A 157 12.89 -12.08 2.47
CA GLN A 157 13.74 -12.22 1.28
C GLN A 157 12.97 -12.80 0.09
N VAL A 158 12.19 -13.85 0.31
CA VAL A 158 11.38 -14.48 -0.75
C VAL A 158 10.36 -13.48 -1.30
N SER A 159 9.63 -12.77 -0.44
CA SER A 159 8.66 -11.77 -0.88
C SER A 159 9.29 -10.62 -1.67
N VAL A 160 10.43 -10.09 -1.22
CA VAL A 160 11.13 -9.00 -1.91
C VAL A 160 11.61 -9.48 -3.28
N ILE A 161 12.22 -10.65 -3.38
CA ILE A 161 12.69 -11.21 -4.66
C ILE A 161 11.52 -11.42 -5.62
N GLN A 162 10.43 -12.05 -5.17
CA GLN A 162 9.26 -12.30 -6.02
C GLN A 162 8.62 -11.00 -6.49
N SER A 163 8.40 -10.05 -5.59
CA SER A 163 7.81 -8.75 -5.92
C SER A 163 8.70 -7.96 -6.90
N THR A 164 10.02 -7.98 -6.70
CA THR A 164 10.98 -7.33 -7.61
C THR A 164 10.96 -7.96 -9.00
N VAL A 165 10.91 -9.30 -9.10
CA VAL A 165 10.83 -10.00 -10.39
C VAL A 165 9.54 -9.64 -11.13
N ILE A 166 8.41 -9.57 -10.43
CA ILE A 166 7.13 -9.15 -11.01
C ILE A 166 7.22 -7.68 -11.45
N GLY A 167 7.75 -6.80 -10.61
CA GLY A 167 7.96 -5.38 -10.93
C GLY A 167 8.86 -5.17 -12.15
N LEU A 168 9.91 -5.98 -12.31
CA LEU A 168 10.76 -5.97 -13.51
C LEU A 168 9.98 -6.35 -14.78
N VAL A 169 9.10 -7.35 -14.70
CA VAL A 169 8.23 -7.73 -15.82
C VAL A 169 7.31 -6.56 -16.19
N PHE A 170 6.65 -5.92 -15.23
CA PHE A 170 5.79 -4.77 -15.50
C PHE A 170 6.56 -3.55 -16.02
N CYS A 171 7.75 -3.29 -15.49
CA CYS A 171 8.66 -2.26 -15.97
C CYS A 171 8.98 -2.45 -17.46
N VAL A 172 9.36 -3.67 -17.87
CA VAL A 172 9.62 -4.00 -19.28
C VAL A 172 8.35 -3.88 -20.13
N LEU A 173 7.20 -4.37 -19.64
CA LEU A 173 5.93 -4.25 -20.37
C LEU A 173 5.54 -2.79 -20.61
N ILE A 174 5.71 -1.92 -19.63
CA ILE A 174 5.37 -0.50 -19.77
C ILE A 174 6.33 0.21 -20.72
N MET A 175 7.63 -0.10 -20.68
CA MET A 175 8.56 0.47 -21.65
C MET A 175 8.25 0.05 -23.09
N ILE A 176 7.81 -1.19 -23.32
CA ILE A 176 7.47 -1.70 -24.65
C ILE A 176 6.10 -1.20 -25.12
N PHE A 177 5.09 -1.23 -24.24
CA PHE A 177 3.69 -1.01 -24.58
C PHE A 177 3.12 0.32 -24.06
N GLN A 178 3.97 1.27 -23.66
CA GLN A 178 3.59 2.59 -23.11
C GLN A 178 2.48 3.28 -23.91
N ARG A 179 2.62 3.31 -25.24
CA ARG A 179 1.68 4.00 -26.12
C ARG A 179 0.32 3.28 -26.17
N GLN A 180 0.33 1.94 -26.19
CA GLN A 180 -0.87 1.11 -26.18
C GLN A 180 -1.62 1.27 -24.85
N PHE A 181 -0.91 1.31 -23.72
CA PHE A 181 -1.53 1.61 -22.43
C PHE A 181 -2.14 3.01 -22.39
N ALA A 182 -1.44 4.03 -22.91
CA ALA A 182 -1.94 5.39 -22.94
C ALA A 182 -3.22 5.53 -23.79
N TYR A 183 -3.33 4.80 -24.91
CA TYR A 183 -4.52 4.80 -25.77
C TYR A 183 -5.80 4.30 -25.08
N ILE A 184 -5.70 3.52 -24.01
CA ILE A 184 -6.87 3.07 -23.23
C ILE A 184 -7.56 4.27 -22.56
N PHE A 185 -6.79 5.31 -22.22
CA PHE A 185 -7.27 6.46 -21.45
C PHE A 185 -7.55 7.69 -22.31
N THR A 186 -6.77 7.91 -23.37
CA THR A 186 -6.87 9.13 -24.17
C THR A 186 -6.53 8.90 -25.64
N SER A 187 -7.17 9.69 -26.50
CA SER A 187 -6.87 9.77 -27.93
C SER A 187 -6.13 11.06 -28.32
N SER A 188 -5.86 11.95 -27.35
CA SER A 188 -5.20 13.23 -27.62
C SER A 188 -3.71 13.04 -27.93
N PRO A 189 -3.21 13.46 -29.11
CA PRO A 189 -1.81 13.29 -29.48
C PRO A 189 -0.83 13.96 -28.50
N SER A 190 -1.18 15.13 -27.96
CA SER A 190 -0.34 15.86 -27.00
C SER A 190 -0.18 15.11 -25.67
N VAL A 191 -1.26 14.49 -25.18
CA VAL A 191 -1.24 13.70 -23.94
C VAL A 191 -0.48 12.40 -24.16
N LEU A 192 -0.67 11.74 -25.31
CA LEU A 192 0.06 10.51 -25.65
C LEU A 192 1.57 10.74 -25.72
N GLN A 193 2.00 11.86 -26.29
CA GLN A 193 3.41 12.22 -26.34
C GLN A 193 3.96 12.50 -24.93
N ALA A 194 3.25 13.27 -24.10
CA ALA A 194 3.67 13.53 -22.73
C ALA A 194 3.75 12.25 -21.86
N VAL A 195 2.83 11.30 -22.03
CA VAL A 195 2.92 9.98 -21.36
C VAL A 195 4.15 9.20 -21.83
N ASN A 196 4.47 9.27 -23.12
CA ASN A 196 5.64 8.60 -23.69
C ASN A 196 6.95 9.18 -23.13
N ASP A 197 7.03 10.50 -22.99
CA ASP A 197 8.21 11.18 -22.45
C ASP A 197 8.42 10.82 -20.96
N MET A 198 7.32 10.62 -20.22
CA MET A 198 7.34 10.17 -18.82
C MET A 198 7.49 8.65 -18.60
N SER A 199 7.49 7.84 -19.64
CA SER A 199 7.44 6.37 -19.52
C SER A 199 8.60 5.76 -18.75
N ILE A 200 9.80 6.32 -18.91
CA ILE A 200 11.01 5.88 -18.19
C ILE A 200 10.84 6.16 -16.69
N LEU A 201 10.31 7.33 -16.33
CA LEU A 201 10.01 7.69 -14.94
C LEU A 201 8.92 6.79 -14.36
N LEU A 202 7.88 6.47 -15.13
CA LEU A 202 6.84 5.53 -14.73
C LEU A 202 7.42 4.13 -14.46
N ALA A 203 8.24 3.62 -15.39
CA ALA A 203 8.88 2.32 -15.28
C ALA A 203 9.83 2.23 -14.06
N ALA A 204 10.61 3.29 -13.81
CA ALA A 204 11.44 3.40 -12.62
C ALA A 204 10.62 3.46 -11.33
N THR A 205 9.50 4.20 -11.34
CA THR A 205 8.57 4.30 -10.21
C THR A 205 7.98 2.94 -9.86
N ILE A 206 7.54 2.18 -10.86
CA ILE A 206 7.00 0.83 -10.67
C ILE A 206 8.04 -0.11 -10.10
N LEU A 207 9.28 -0.06 -10.60
CA LEU A 207 10.34 -0.89 -10.05
C LEU A 207 10.62 -0.57 -8.57
N LEU A 208 10.66 0.71 -8.19
CA LEU A 208 10.83 1.11 -6.78
C LEU A 208 9.64 0.71 -5.92
N ASN A 209 8.41 0.93 -6.41
CA ASN A 209 7.17 0.55 -5.75
C ASN A 209 6.98 -0.98 -5.69
N SER A 210 7.77 -1.78 -6.41
CA SER A 210 7.77 -3.24 -6.25
C SER A 210 8.53 -3.70 -4.99
N VAL A 211 9.45 -2.89 -4.46
CA VAL A 211 10.27 -3.23 -3.28
C VAL A 211 9.76 -2.53 -2.03
N GLN A 212 9.48 -1.23 -2.13
CA GLN A 212 9.18 -0.38 -0.97
C GLN A 212 7.98 -0.88 -0.15
N PRO A 213 6.81 -1.23 -0.73
CA PRO A 213 5.67 -1.70 0.03
C PRO A 213 5.95 -3.02 0.75
N VAL A 214 6.75 -3.91 0.15
CA VAL A 214 7.12 -5.17 0.82
C VAL A 214 7.90 -4.89 2.09
N LEU A 215 8.87 -3.96 2.05
CA LEU A 215 9.65 -3.54 3.20
C LEU A 215 8.81 -2.80 4.25
N SER A 216 7.87 -1.94 3.83
CA SER A 216 6.88 -1.34 4.73
C SER A 216 6.00 -2.40 5.39
N GLY A 217 5.63 -3.46 4.67
CA GLY A 217 4.86 -4.59 5.21
C GLY A 217 5.64 -5.37 6.26
N VAL A 218 6.93 -5.59 6.01
CA VAL A 218 7.87 -6.15 6.99
C VAL A 218 7.93 -5.27 8.23
N ALA A 219 8.06 -3.94 8.07
CA ALA A 219 8.09 -3.02 9.20
C ALA A 219 6.81 -3.06 10.04
N VAL A 220 5.64 -3.18 9.42
CA VAL A 220 4.37 -3.39 10.13
C VAL A 220 4.36 -4.73 10.85
N GLY A 221 4.83 -5.80 10.19
CA GLY A 221 4.96 -7.13 10.81
C GLY A 221 5.94 -7.17 12.00
N SER A 222 6.99 -6.34 11.95
CA SER A 222 7.98 -6.16 13.02
C SER A 222 7.54 -5.17 14.11
N GLY A 223 6.47 -4.40 13.89
CA GLY A 223 6.04 -3.34 14.80
C GLY A 223 6.91 -2.07 14.76
N TRP A 224 7.63 -1.81 13.66
CA TRP A 224 8.51 -0.66 13.45
C TRP A 224 7.80 0.54 12.78
N GLN A 225 6.49 0.51 12.59
CA GLN A 225 5.75 1.53 11.82
C GLN A 225 6.00 2.97 12.28
N VAL A 226 6.22 3.23 13.58
CA VAL A 226 6.53 4.58 14.10
C VAL A 226 7.86 5.07 13.54
N PHE A 227 8.88 4.21 13.55
CA PHE A 227 10.20 4.56 13.03
C PHE A 227 10.17 4.80 11.52
N VAL A 228 9.43 3.96 10.78
CA VAL A 228 9.25 4.14 9.33
C VAL A 228 8.46 5.41 9.02
N ALA A 229 7.45 5.78 9.81
CA ALA A 229 6.74 7.04 9.63
C ALA A 229 7.68 8.26 9.74
N TYR A 230 8.63 8.27 10.69
CA TYR A 230 9.64 9.34 10.76
C TYR A 230 10.57 9.37 9.54
N ILE A 231 10.96 8.21 9.03
CA ILE A 231 11.76 8.11 7.81
C ILE A 231 10.96 8.65 6.62
N ASN A 232 9.67 8.30 6.49
CA ASN A 232 8.80 8.80 5.44
C ASN A 232 8.68 10.34 5.50
N ILE A 233 8.54 10.94 6.69
CA ILE A 233 8.55 12.40 6.84
C ILE A 233 9.87 13.00 6.32
N GLY A 234 11.01 12.46 6.75
CA GLY A 234 12.32 12.95 6.35
C GLY A 234 12.57 12.83 4.84
N CYS A 235 12.36 11.64 4.28
CA CYS A 235 12.63 11.38 2.88
C CYS A 235 11.64 12.09 1.96
N TYR A 236 10.34 11.96 2.18
CA TYR A 236 9.33 12.49 1.26
C TYR A 236 9.19 14.01 1.39
N TYR A 237 9.10 14.53 2.61
CA TYR A 237 8.72 15.93 2.80
C TYR A 237 9.91 16.86 3.01
N LEU A 238 11.00 16.40 3.65
CA LEU A 238 12.18 17.25 3.87
C LEU A 238 13.18 17.21 2.71
N ILE A 239 13.22 16.11 1.95
CA ILE A 239 14.17 15.95 0.84
C ILE A 239 13.45 15.91 -0.51
N GLY A 240 12.56 14.94 -0.71
CA GLY A 240 11.94 14.68 -2.00
C GLY A 240 11.06 15.82 -2.50
N LEU A 241 10.26 16.44 -1.62
CA LEU A 241 9.40 17.56 -1.99
C LEU A 241 10.20 18.80 -2.39
N PRO A 242 11.17 19.30 -1.59
CA PRO A 242 12.06 20.38 -2.04
C PRO A 242 12.82 20.05 -3.32
N LEU A 243 13.31 18.82 -3.48
CA LEU A 243 14.02 18.42 -4.69
C LEU A 243 13.10 18.44 -5.93
N GLY A 244 11.85 17.97 -5.78
CA GLY A 244 10.83 18.08 -6.82
C GLY A 244 10.53 19.54 -7.20
N ILE A 245 10.44 20.44 -6.22
CA ILE A 245 10.23 21.89 -6.47
C ILE A 245 11.43 22.48 -7.24
N ILE A 246 12.65 22.19 -6.80
CA ILE A 246 13.87 22.69 -7.44
C ILE A 246 13.95 22.17 -8.89
N MET A 247 13.76 20.88 -9.11
CA MET A 247 13.80 20.28 -10.44
C MET A 247 12.71 20.85 -11.36
N GLY A 248 11.47 20.98 -10.86
CA GLY A 248 10.35 21.49 -11.63
C GLY A 248 10.49 22.94 -12.06
N TRP A 249 10.69 23.85 -11.10
CA TRP A 249 10.61 25.30 -11.33
C TRP A 249 11.97 26.00 -11.45
N VAL A 250 13.00 25.55 -10.75
CA VAL A 250 14.33 26.20 -10.83
C VAL A 250 15.06 25.74 -12.09
N PHE A 251 15.04 24.44 -12.36
CA PHE A 251 15.64 23.87 -13.58
C PHE A 251 14.69 23.86 -14.79
N ASN A 252 13.45 24.32 -14.64
CA ASN A 252 12.43 24.37 -15.69
C ASN A 252 12.21 23.04 -16.42
N THR A 253 12.34 21.91 -15.71
CA THR A 253 12.14 20.56 -16.29
C THR A 253 10.70 20.07 -16.20
N GLY A 254 9.77 20.93 -15.75
CA GLY A 254 8.33 20.66 -15.77
C GLY A 254 7.92 19.45 -14.92
N VAL A 255 6.94 18.68 -15.40
CA VAL A 255 6.40 17.51 -14.68
C VAL A 255 7.45 16.44 -14.45
N GLU A 256 8.29 16.15 -15.44
CA GLU A 256 9.34 15.14 -15.34
C GLU A 256 10.34 15.47 -14.24
N GLY A 257 10.68 16.76 -14.11
CA GLY A 257 11.48 17.28 -13.02
C GLY A 257 10.87 17.06 -11.65
N ILE A 258 9.61 17.46 -11.49
CA ILE A 258 8.91 17.33 -10.21
C ILE A 258 8.81 15.85 -9.83
N TRP A 259 8.34 15.01 -10.76
CA TRP A 259 8.15 13.59 -10.52
C TRP A 259 9.50 12.89 -10.27
N GLY A 260 10.51 13.13 -11.11
CA GLY A 260 11.85 12.59 -10.93
C GLY A 260 12.48 13.01 -9.60
N GLY A 261 12.43 14.31 -9.25
CA GLY A 261 12.94 14.82 -7.98
C GLY A 261 12.26 14.19 -6.77
N MET A 262 10.94 14.00 -6.84
CA MET A 262 10.20 13.33 -5.77
C MET A 262 10.52 11.83 -5.66
N ILE A 263 10.65 11.12 -6.79
CA ILE A 263 10.98 9.69 -6.77
C ILE A 263 12.42 9.45 -6.31
N PHE A 264 13.40 10.12 -6.92
CA PHE A 264 14.80 9.92 -6.61
C PHE A 264 15.19 10.52 -5.24
N GLY A 265 14.65 11.67 -4.87
CA GLY A 265 14.92 12.31 -3.57
C GLY A 265 14.10 11.74 -2.41
N GLY A 266 12.89 11.24 -2.69
CA GLY A 266 11.99 10.68 -1.69
C GLY A 266 12.01 9.16 -1.66
N THR A 267 11.30 8.54 -2.62
CA THR A 267 11.05 7.08 -2.68
C THR A 267 12.32 6.25 -2.71
N THR A 268 13.31 6.62 -3.52
CA THR A 268 14.58 5.89 -3.60
C THR A 268 15.36 5.96 -2.29
N ILE A 269 15.49 7.15 -1.68
CA ILE A 269 16.21 7.31 -0.41
C ILE A 269 15.52 6.52 0.71
N GLN A 270 14.19 6.63 0.81
CA GLN A 270 13.39 5.89 1.78
C GLN A 270 13.59 4.37 1.62
N THR A 271 13.55 3.87 0.38
CA THR A 271 13.74 2.45 0.07
C THR A 271 15.14 1.99 0.48
N LEU A 272 16.18 2.77 0.17
CA LEU A 272 17.56 2.46 0.55
C LEU A 272 17.73 2.40 2.07
N ILE A 273 17.15 3.35 2.80
CA ILE A 273 17.18 3.37 4.26
C ILE A 273 16.49 2.12 4.83
N LEU A 274 15.31 1.77 4.32
CA LEU A 274 14.61 0.55 4.73
C LEU A 274 15.40 -0.71 4.43
N ILE A 275 16.05 -0.81 3.26
CA ILE A 275 16.94 -1.94 2.93
C ILE A 275 18.07 -2.03 3.96
N ILE A 276 18.75 -0.91 4.26
CA ILE A 276 19.87 -0.88 5.20
C ILE A 276 19.42 -1.33 6.60
N ILE A 277 18.30 -0.81 7.09
CA ILE A 277 17.73 -1.18 8.40
C ILE A 277 17.40 -2.68 8.42
N THR A 278 16.74 -3.16 7.37
CA THR A 278 16.27 -4.55 7.27
C THR A 278 17.45 -5.54 7.19
N VAL A 279 18.51 -5.19 6.48
CA VAL A 279 19.73 -6.01 6.36
C VAL A 279 20.55 -6.00 7.66
N ARG A 280 20.64 -4.84 8.34
CA ARG A 280 21.38 -4.72 9.62
C ARG A 280 20.58 -5.18 10.83
N CYS A 281 19.29 -5.47 10.67
CA CYS A 281 18.45 -5.94 11.75
C CYS A 281 18.93 -7.28 12.30
N ASP A 282 19.01 -7.38 13.62
CA ASP A 282 19.15 -8.65 14.32
C ASP A 282 17.77 -9.29 14.48
N TRP A 283 17.45 -10.15 13.51
CA TRP A 283 16.16 -10.84 13.41
C TRP A 283 15.86 -11.73 14.61
N GLU A 284 16.87 -12.32 15.23
CA GLU A 284 16.67 -13.19 16.41
C GLU A 284 16.31 -12.35 17.64
N LYS A 285 17.00 -11.23 17.83
CA LYS A 285 16.70 -10.29 18.91
C LYS A 285 15.31 -9.66 18.78
N GLU A 286 14.88 -9.36 17.56
CA GLU A 286 13.53 -8.84 17.31
C GLU A 286 12.46 -9.92 17.52
N ALA A 287 12.75 -11.18 17.18
CA ALA A 287 11.88 -12.31 17.51
C ALA A 287 11.74 -12.50 19.03
N GLU A 288 12.82 -12.35 19.80
CA GLU A 288 12.80 -12.43 21.26
C GLU A 288 11.97 -11.29 21.88
N LYS A 289 12.12 -10.06 21.37
CA LYS A 289 11.27 -8.92 21.77
C LYS A 289 9.80 -9.15 21.45
N ALA A 290 9.49 -9.77 20.31
CA ALA A 290 8.11 -10.11 19.96
C ALA A 290 7.55 -11.20 20.89
N GLY A 291 8.32 -12.27 21.14
CA GLY A 291 7.94 -13.34 22.05
C GLY A 291 7.69 -12.85 23.48
N SER A 292 8.53 -11.95 24.00
CA SER A 292 8.33 -11.36 25.32
C SER A 292 7.07 -10.50 25.43
N ARG A 293 6.67 -9.79 24.36
CA ARG A 293 5.38 -9.05 24.32
C ARG A 293 4.18 -10.00 24.38
N VAL A 294 4.22 -11.12 23.66
CA VAL A 294 3.16 -12.14 23.67
C VAL A 294 3.08 -12.80 25.05
N ASN A 295 4.22 -13.18 25.63
CA ASN A 295 4.29 -13.82 26.95
C ASN A 295 3.78 -12.92 28.08
N LYS A 296 4.03 -11.60 28.00
CA LYS A 296 3.46 -10.65 28.96
C LYS A 296 1.92 -10.69 28.97
N TRP A 297 1.30 -10.89 27.80
CA TRP A 297 -0.16 -11.01 27.68
C TRP A 297 -0.69 -12.36 28.17
N SER A 298 0.03 -13.46 27.92
CA SER A 298 -0.39 -14.79 28.39
C SER A 298 -0.30 -14.91 29.91
N VAL A 299 0.69 -14.26 30.54
CA VAL A 299 0.85 -14.22 32.01
C VAL A 299 -0.26 -13.36 32.65
N ILE A 300 -0.64 -12.23 32.04
CA ILE A 300 -1.78 -11.43 32.53
C ILE A 300 -3.08 -12.22 32.46
N LYS A 301 -3.29 -13.02 31.40
CA LYS A 301 -4.47 -13.89 31.28
C LYS A 301 -4.51 -14.98 32.36
N SER A 302 -3.37 -15.65 32.59
CA SER A 302 -3.23 -16.64 33.68
C SER A 302 -3.47 -16.06 35.08
N ALA A 303 -3.21 -14.77 35.29
CA ALA A 303 -3.41 -14.11 36.57
C ALA A 303 -4.83 -13.54 36.77
N ALA A 304 -5.60 -13.40 35.69
CA ALA A 304 -7.00 -12.95 35.71
C ALA A 304 -8.00 -14.12 35.83
N ASP A 305 -7.57 -15.33 35.46
CA ASP A 305 -8.35 -16.58 35.57
C ASP A 305 -8.24 -17.26 36.97
N HIS A 306 -7.50 -16.66 37.92
CA HIS A 306 -7.34 -17.09 39.32
C HIS A 306 -7.91 -16.06 40.29
#